data_AF-A0A7G8F2Y4-F1
#
_entry.id   AF-A0A7G8F2Y4-F1
#
_cell.length_a   1.000
_cell.length_b   1.000
_cell.length_c   1.000
_cell.angle_alpha   90.00
_cell.angle_beta   90.00
_cell.angle_gamma   90.00
#
_symmetry.space_group_name_H-M   'P 1'
#
loop_
_entity.id
_entity.type
_entity.pdbx_description
1 polymer ?
#
loop_
_entity_poly.entity_id
_entity_poly.type
_entity_poly.pdbx_seq_one_letter_code
_entity_poly.pdbx_strand_id
1 'polypeptide(L)'
;MNKAAMTTSQTQASLMSVGAASECRSRNDRQTYFSITRSLVQAQFKLDDRELSRRLWQEVADRDLEVGRIINLMYGCWFHQNEDEMLEVDNRHLALFVD
;
A
#
# COMPACT_ATOMS: atom_id res chain seq x y z
N MET A 1 -0.86 41.68 24.70
CA MET A 1 0.36 41.05 24.14
C MET A 1 0.13 39.54 23.97
N ASN A 2 -0.87 39.08 23.19
CA ASN A 2 -1.28 37.65 23.23
C ASN A 2 -2.38 37.29 22.21
N LYS A 3 -2.19 37.64 20.93
CA LYS A 3 -3.02 37.08 19.83
C LYS A 3 -2.19 36.25 18.85
N ALA A 4 -0.93 36.66 18.60
CA ALA A 4 -0.03 35.97 17.68
C ALA A 4 0.39 34.56 18.15
N ALA A 5 0.65 34.35 19.45
CA ALA A 5 1.14 33.06 19.95
C ALA A 5 0.09 31.94 19.96
N MET A 6 -1.20 32.27 20.13
CA MET A 6 -2.28 31.28 20.13
C MET A 6 -2.58 30.75 18.71
N THR A 7 -2.45 31.59 17.68
CA THR A 7 -2.67 31.19 16.29
C THR A 7 -1.59 30.22 15.81
N THR A 8 -0.32 30.43 16.16
CA THR A 8 0.80 29.60 15.70
C THR A 8 0.73 28.16 16.24
N SER A 9 0.37 27.96 17.52
CA SER A 9 0.26 26.61 18.11
C SER A 9 -0.95 25.82 17.60
N GLN A 10 -2.06 26.48 17.27
CA GLN A 10 -3.22 25.82 16.66
C GLN A 10 -2.95 25.38 15.22
N THR A 11 -2.25 26.21 14.43
CA THR A 11 -1.86 25.86 13.05
C THR A 11 -0.87 24.70 13.01
N GLN A 12 0.12 24.66 13.92
CA GLN A 12 1.07 23.55 13.99
C GLN A 12 0.40 22.21 14.35
N ALA A 13 -0.49 22.19 15.36
CA ALA A 13 -1.20 20.96 15.75
C ALA A 13 -2.13 20.43 14.63
N SER A 14 -2.75 21.35 13.87
CA SER A 14 -3.60 20.99 12.73
C SER A 14 -2.79 20.41 11.56
N LEU A 15 -1.62 20.98 11.25
CA LEU A 15 -0.72 20.46 10.20
C LEU A 15 -0.15 19.08 10.56
N MET A 16 0.23 18.86 11.81
CA MET A 16 0.70 17.55 12.29
C MET A 16 -0.39 16.48 12.20
N SER A 17 -1.64 16.84 12.49
CA SER A 17 -2.80 15.93 12.38
C SER A 17 -3.10 15.54 10.93
N VAL A 18 -2.97 16.48 9.98
CA VAL A 18 -3.16 16.19 8.54
C VAL A 18 -2.03 15.30 8.00
N GLY A 19 -0.78 15.56 8.39
CA GLY A 19 0.37 14.72 8.03
C GLY A 19 0.23 13.28 8.51
N ALA A 20 -0.07 13.09 9.80
CA ALA A 20 -0.28 11.76 10.38
C ALA A 20 -1.46 11.01 9.73
N ALA A 21 -2.55 11.70 9.40
CA ALA A 21 -3.68 11.10 8.70
C ALA A 21 -3.32 10.67 7.27
N SER A 22 -2.47 11.44 6.58
CA SER A 22 -1.98 11.10 5.24
C SER A 22 -1.07 9.87 5.26
N GLU A 23 -0.10 9.85 6.18
CA GLU A 23 0.79 8.69 6.37
C GLU A 23 0.01 7.43 6.74
N CYS A 24 -1.02 7.57 7.58
CA CYS A 24 -1.87 6.45 7.98
C CYS A 24 -2.69 5.90 6.79
N ARG A 25 -3.20 6.79 5.91
CA ARG A 25 -3.85 6.38 4.65
C ARG A 25 -2.88 5.66 3.72
N SER A 26 -1.72 6.25 3.45
CA SER A 26 -0.71 5.62 2.57
C SER A 26 -0.22 4.26 3.09
N ARG A 27 -0.08 4.12 4.42
CA ARG A 27 0.26 2.84 5.05
C ARG A 27 -0.88 1.83 4.92
N ASN A 28 -2.12 2.26 5.11
CA ASN A 28 -3.31 1.41 4.95
C ASN A 28 -3.46 0.92 3.50
N ASP A 29 -3.24 1.81 2.53
CA ASP A 29 -3.29 1.48 1.12
C ASP A 29 -2.23 0.43 0.80
N ARG A 30 -0.98 0.67 1.18
CA ARG A 30 0.13 -0.28 0.94
C ARG A 30 -0.12 -1.65 1.58
N GLN A 31 -0.62 -1.70 2.81
CA GLN A 31 -0.96 -2.97 3.45
C GLN A 31 -2.01 -3.76 2.67
N THR A 32 -2.97 -3.07 2.04
CA THR A 32 -3.98 -3.70 1.17
C THR A 32 -3.32 -4.37 -0.03
N TYR A 33 -2.38 -3.70 -0.71
CA TYR A 33 -1.62 -4.29 -1.82
C TYR A 33 -0.85 -5.54 -1.35
N PHE A 34 -0.15 -5.46 -0.21
CA PHE A 34 0.66 -6.59 0.26
C PHE A 34 -0.19 -7.79 0.65
N SER A 35 -1.32 -7.55 1.31
CA SER A 35 -2.24 -8.61 1.71
C SER A 35 -2.81 -9.33 0.49
N ILE A 36 -3.32 -8.60 -0.51
CA ILE A 36 -3.95 -9.22 -1.68
C ILE A 36 -2.91 -9.92 -2.57
N THR A 37 -1.70 -9.37 -2.70
CA THR A 37 -0.58 -10.05 -3.37
C THR A 37 -0.24 -11.38 -2.70
N ARG A 38 -0.11 -11.42 -1.37
CA ARG A 38 0.19 -12.68 -0.64
C ARG A 38 -0.89 -13.72 -0.89
N SER A 39 -2.16 -13.34 -0.84
CA SER A 39 -3.29 -14.23 -1.12
C SER A 39 -3.26 -14.74 -2.57
N LEU A 40 -2.97 -13.86 -3.54
CA LEU A 40 -2.86 -14.23 -4.95
C LEU A 40 -1.70 -15.20 -5.21
N VAL A 41 -0.53 -14.94 -4.62
CA VAL A 41 0.64 -15.83 -4.71
C VAL A 41 0.32 -17.20 -4.09
N GLN A 42 -0.35 -17.23 -2.94
CA GLN A 42 -0.74 -18.49 -2.31
C GLN A 42 -1.75 -19.25 -3.17
N ALA A 43 -2.78 -18.58 -3.67
CA ALA A 43 -3.81 -19.19 -4.51
C ALA A 43 -3.22 -19.74 -5.83
N GLN A 44 -2.45 -18.93 -6.55
CA GLN A 44 -1.95 -19.29 -7.88
C GLN A 44 -0.72 -20.19 -7.85
N PHE A 45 0.30 -19.86 -7.04
CA PHE A 45 1.60 -20.54 -7.13
C PHE A 45 1.73 -21.73 -6.20
N LYS A 46 0.94 -21.78 -5.11
CA LYS A 46 1.02 -22.87 -4.13
C LYS A 46 -0.14 -23.84 -4.23
N LEU A 47 -1.35 -23.34 -4.47
CA LEU A 47 -2.57 -24.15 -4.43
C LEU A 47 -3.14 -24.48 -5.83
N ASP A 48 -2.73 -23.77 -6.88
CA ASP A 48 -3.38 -23.77 -8.21
C ASP A 48 -4.91 -23.58 -8.11
N ASP A 49 -5.36 -22.79 -7.12
CA ASP A 49 -6.77 -22.53 -6.88
C ASP A 49 -7.26 -21.40 -7.79
N ARG A 50 -7.79 -21.80 -8.95
CA ARG A 50 -8.25 -20.88 -9.99
C ARG A 50 -9.46 -20.05 -9.58
N GLU A 51 -10.38 -20.61 -8.79
CA GLU A 51 -11.59 -19.90 -8.37
C GLU A 51 -11.26 -18.87 -7.29
N LEU A 52 -10.42 -19.24 -6.31
CA LEU A 52 -9.92 -18.27 -5.34
C LEU A 52 -9.12 -17.16 -6.03
N SER A 53 -8.25 -17.50 -6.98
CA SER A 53 -7.49 -16.53 -7.76
C SER A 53 -8.41 -15.56 -8.51
N ARG A 54 -9.46 -16.08 -9.16
CA ARG A 54 -10.46 -15.26 -9.86
C ARG A 54 -11.18 -14.31 -8.91
N ARG A 55 -11.60 -14.79 -7.73
CA ARG A 55 -12.26 -13.97 -6.71
C ARG A 55 -11.35 -12.86 -6.17
N LEU A 56 -10.07 -13.16 -5.93
CA LEU A 56 -9.10 -12.17 -5.49
C LEU A 56 -8.85 -11.09 -6.55
N TRP A 57 -8.78 -11.46 -7.83
CA TRP A 57 -8.69 -10.47 -8.91
C TRP A 57 -9.95 -9.61 -9.06
N GLN A 58 -11.14 -10.18 -8.79
CA GLN A 58 -12.36 -9.38 -8.71
C GLN A 58 -12.27 -8.37 -7.56
N GLU A 59 -11.74 -8.77 -6.40
CA GLU A 59 -11.52 -7.87 -5.27
C GLU A 59 -10.50 -6.74 -5.58
N VAL A 60 -9.44 -7.04 -6.35
CA VAL A 60 -8.52 -6.02 -6.88
C VAL A 60 -9.29 -4.97 -7.69
N ALA A 61 -10.20 -5.40 -8.59
CA ALA A 61 -11.00 -4.50 -9.40
C ALA A 61 -12.03 -3.71 -8.59
N ASP A 62 -12.76 -4.38 -7.68
CA ASP A 62 -13.80 -3.77 -6.86
C ASP A 62 -13.24 -2.68 -5.92
N ARG A 63 -11.97 -2.82 -5.51
CA ARG A 63 -11.25 -1.85 -4.67
C ARG A 63 -10.43 -0.83 -5.46
N ASP A 64 -10.50 -0.85 -6.78
CA ASP A 64 -9.72 0.02 -7.68
C ASP A 64 -8.20 -0.03 -7.39
N LEU A 65 -7.68 -1.23 -7.12
CA LEU A 65 -6.26 -1.44 -6.89
C LEU A 65 -5.50 -1.52 -8.22
N GLU A 66 -4.33 -0.90 -8.25
CA GLU A 66 -3.50 -0.84 -9.44
C GLU A 66 -2.91 -2.22 -9.79
N VAL A 67 -3.38 -2.78 -10.90
CA VAL A 67 -3.00 -4.11 -11.37
C VAL A 67 -1.49 -4.22 -11.64
N GLY A 68 -0.86 -3.16 -12.18
CA GLY A 68 0.57 -3.12 -12.48
C GLY A 68 1.43 -3.34 -11.23
N ARG A 69 1.16 -2.57 -10.18
CA ARG A 69 1.76 -2.73 -8.86
C ARG A 69 1.55 -4.12 -8.25
N ILE A 70 0.35 -4.70 -8.35
CA ILE A 70 0.09 -6.07 -7.87
C ILE A 70 0.94 -7.10 -8.63
N ILE A 71 0.97 -7.03 -9.96
CA ILE A 71 1.79 -7.92 -10.80
C ILE A 71 3.27 -7.76 -10.44
N ASN A 72 3.75 -6.53 -10.27
CA ASN A 72 5.13 -6.27 -9.88
C ASN A 72 5.47 -6.90 -8.52
N LEU A 73 4.58 -6.81 -7.53
CA LEU A 73 4.78 -7.45 -6.23
C LEU A 73 4.73 -8.99 -6.32
N MET A 74 3.84 -9.55 -7.14
CA MET A 74 3.72 -11.00 -7.31
C MET A 74 4.99 -11.62 -7.90
N TYR A 75 5.57 -10.99 -8.92
CA TYR A 75 6.69 -11.57 -9.68
C TYR A 75 8.06 -10.96 -9.36
N GLY A 76 8.10 -9.76 -8.78
CA GLY A 76 9.33 -9.05 -8.42
C GLY A 76 9.81 -9.30 -6.99
N CYS A 77 8.94 -9.83 -6.11
CA CYS A 77 9.30 -10.19 -4.74
C CYS A 77 9.67 -11.67 -4.65
N TRP A 78 10.80 -11.97 -4.01
CA TRP A 78 11.30 -13.33 -3.82
C TRP A 78 10.63 -14.02 -2.62
N PHE A 79 10.45 -13.30 -1.51
CA PHE A 79 9.78 -13.80 -0.32
C PHE A 79 8.64 -12.89 0.14
N HIS A 80 7.40 -13.18 -0.29
CA HIS A 80 6.23 -12.35 0.05
C HIS A 80 5.91 -12.27 1.54
N GLN A 81 6.44 -13.19 2.38
CA GLN A 81 6.28 -13.14 3.83
C GLN A 81 7.27 -12.20 4.53
N ASN A 82 8.35 -11.82 3.85
CA ASN A 82 9.29 -10.82 4.34
C ASN A 82 8.75 -9.43 4.00
N GLU A 83 8.45 -8.65 5.03
CA GLU A 83 7.87 -7.31 4.85
C GLU A 83 8.87 -6.33 4.24
N ASP A 84 10.15 -6.43 4.60
CA ASP A 84 11.20 -5.55 4.07
C ASP A 84 11.41 -5.78 2.57
N GLU A 85 11.36 -7.04 2.10
CA GLU A 85 11.44 -7.34 0.67
C GLU A 85 10.22 -6.83 -0.10
N MET A 86 9.02 -7.00 0.45
CA MET A 86 7.80 -6.45 -0.16
C MET A 86 7.88 -4.92 -0.26
N LEU A 87 8.37 -4.26 0.79
CA LEU A 87 8.60 -2.81 0.82
C LEU A 87 9.63 -2.36 -0.21
N GLU A 88 10.75 -3.05 -0.31
CA GLU A 88 11.81 -2.69 -1.27
C GLU A 88 11.30 -2.77 -2.71
N VAL A 89 10.62 -3.86 -3.07
CA VAL A 89 10.05 -4.07 -4.41
C VAL A 89 8.98 -3.03 -4.73
N ASP A 90 8.12 -2.71 -3.75
CA ASP A 90 7.09 -1.69 -3.89
C ASP A 90 7.69 -0.30 -4.11
N ASN A 91 8.67 0.10 -3.29
CA ASN A 91 9.32 1.39 -3.40
C ASN A 91 10.07 1.54 -4.72
N ARG A 92 10.76 0.49 -5.16
CA ARG A 92 11.44 0.47 -6.46
C ARG A 92 10.46 0.69 -7.61
N HIS A 93 9.28 0.07 -7.55
CA HIS A 93 8.24 0.24 -8.55
C HIS A 93 7.68 1.66 -8.55
N LEU A 94 7.33 2.19 -7.38
CA LEU A 94 6.79 3.55 -7.25
C LEU A 94 7.79 4.61 -7.71
N ALA A 95 9.09 4.40 -7.48
CA ALA A 95 10.14 5.32 -7.94
C ALA A 95 10.22 5.44 -9.47
N LEU A 96 9.65 4.50 -10.25
CA LEU A 96 9.58 4.61 -11.71
C LEU A 96 8.59 5.66 -12.20
N PHE A 97 7.70 6.13 -11.31
CA PHE A 97 6.63 7.08 -11.62
C PHE A 97 6.79 8.43 -10.91
N VAL A 98 7.90 8.63 -10.19
CA VAL A 98 8.26 9.91 -9.57
C VAL A 98 9.32 10.55 -10.46
N ASP A 99 8.96 11.67 -11.10
CA ASP A 99 9.87 12.56 -11.85
C ASP A 99 10.66 13.46 -10.88
#